data_AF-A0A9D7E843-F1
#
_entry.id   AF-A0A9D7E843-F1
#
_cell.length_a   1.000
_cell.length_b   1.000
_cell.length_c   1.000
_cell.angle_alpha   90.00
_cell.angle_beta   90.00
_cell.angle_gamma   90.00
#
_symmetry.space_group_name_H-M   'P 1'
#
loop_
_entity.id
_entity.type
_entity.pdbx_description
1 polymer ?
#
loop_
_entity_poly.entity_id
_entity_poly.type
_entity_poly.pdbx_seq_one_letter_code
_entity_poly.pdbx_strand_id
1 'polypeptide(L)' 'MKPKYCTRQQEKVKAMLDALADDIGRHPEILRPVPAELVYRIRSLVGGVEVDLDQQLPPETNDAGAR' A
#
# COMPACT_ATOMS: atom_id res chain seq x y z
N MET A 1 19.40 13.71 -23.51
CA MET A 1 19.38 12.24 -23.37
C MET A 1 18.53 11.90 -22.15
N LYS A 2 17.27 11.47 -22.31
CA LYS A 2 16.47 11.02 -21.15
C LYS A 2 16.95 9.61 -20.77
N PRO A 3 17.35 9.35 -19.51
CA PRO A 3 17.91 8.08 -19.12
C PRO A 3 16.88 6.97 -19.29
N LYS A 4 17.28 5.87 -19.96
CA LYS A 4 16.44 4.69 -20.27
C LYS A 4 15.77 4.05 -19.02
N TYR A 5 16.24 4.40 -17.82
CA TYR A 5 15.72 3.97 -16.53
C TYR A 5 14.33 4.54 -16.20
N CYS A 6 13.97 5.73 -16.69
CA CYS A 6 12.66 6.32 -16.44
C CYS A 6 11.56 5.61 -17.27
N THR A 7 11.86 5.26 -18.53
CA THR A 7 10.90 4.61 -19.43
C THR A 7 10.54 3.19 -18.97
N ARG A 8 11.53 2.39 -18.52
CA ARG A 8 11.28 1.02 -18.06
C ARG A 8 10.48 0.96 -16.75
N GLN A 9 10.71 1.90 -15.83
CA GLN A 9 9.92 1.99 -14.59
C GLN A 9 8.47 2.43 -14.89
N GLN A 10 8.30 3.38 -15.82
CA GLN A 10 6.97 3.86 -16.23
C GLN A 10 6.12 2.74 -16.87
N GLU A 11 6.71 1.91 -17.74
CA GLU A 11 6.02 0.76 -18.33
C GLU A 11 5.57 -0.27 -17.27
N LYS A 12 6.40 -0.52 -16.25
CA LYS A 12 6.05 -1.43 -15.14
C LYS A 12 4.90 -0.90 -14.30
N VAL A 13 4.95 0.40 -13.96
CA VAL A 13 3.86 1.04 -13.21
C VAL A 13 2.57 0.96 -14.02
N LYS A 14 2.63 1.24 -15.33
CA LYS A 14 1.47 1.13 -16.21
C LYS A 14 0.89 -0.29 -16.21
N ALA A 15 1.72 -1.31 -16.41
CA ALA A 15 1.27 -2.70 -16.41
C ALA A 15 0.67 -3.13 -15.06
N MET A 16 1.24 -2.68 -13.94
CA MET A 16 0.68 -2.92 -12.61
C MET A 16 -0.70 -2.27 -12.44
N LEU A 17 -0.86 -1.01 -12.86
CA LEU A 17 -2.13 -0.30 -12.77
C LEU A 17 -3.19 -0.91 -13.67
N ASP A 18 -2.83 -1.36 -14.87
CA ASP A 18 -3.71 -2.08 -15.78
C ASP A 18 -4.21 -3.39 -15.13
N ALA A 19 -3.31 -4.17 -14.52
CA ALA A 19 -3.67 -5.40 -13.81
C ALA A 19 -4.57 -5.15 -12.59
N LEU A 20 -4.31 -4.09 -11.82
CA LEU A 20 -5.14 -3.71 -10.68
C LEU A 20 -6.54 -3.27 -11.09
N ALA A 21 -6.65 -2.50 -12.18
CA ALA A 21 -7.95 -2.07 -12.71
C ALA A 21 -8.81 -3.27 -13.15
N ASP A 22 -8.17 -4.23 -13.82
CA ASP A 22 -8.75 -5.49 -14.23
C ASP A 22 -9.24 -6.32 -13.03
N ASP A 23 -8.44 -6.41 -11.97
CA ASP A 23 -8.79 -7.11 -10.73
C ASP A 23 -9.98 -6.46 -10.01
N ILE A 24 -9.97 -5.13 -9.88
CA ILE A 24 -11.08 -4.34 -9.33
C ILE A 24 -12.39 -4.60 -10.10
N GLY A 25 -12.31 -4.67 -11.43
CA GLY A 25 -13.47 -4.94 -12.28
C GLY A 25 -14.02 -6.37 -12.13
N ARG A 26 -13.14 -7.35 -11.89
CA ARG A 26 -13.51 -8.76 -11.71
C ARG A 26 -14.00 -9.08 -10.29
N HIS A 27 -13.50 -8.37 -9.29
CA HIS A 27 -13.76 -8.63 -7.88
C HIS A 27 -14.27 -7.40 -7.10
N PRO A 28 -15.41 -6.81 -7.52
CA PRO A 28 -15.98 -5.65 -6.82
C PRO A 28 -16.38 -5.95 -5.38
N GLU A 29 -16.62 -7.22 -5.03
CA GLU A 29 -16.97 -7.69 -3.68
C GLU A 29 -15.86 -7.46 -2.64
N ILE A 30 -14.60 -7.36 -3.08
CA ILE A 30 -13.45 -7.13 -2.21
C ILE A 30 -13.37 -5.64 -1.80
N LEU A 31 -13.95 -4.75 -2.62
CA LEU A 31 -13.90 -3.32 -2.40
C LEU A 31 -14.91 -2.90 -1.33
N ARG A 32 -14.39 -2.69 -0.12
CA ARG A 32 -15.16 -2.10 0.99
C ARG A 32 -15.00 -0.59 0.97
N PRO A 33 -16.09 0.19 0.73
CA PRO A 33 -16.01 1.64 0.76
C PRO A 33 -15.60 2.10 2.16
N VAL A 34 -14.58 2.95 2.23
CA VAL A 34 -14.10 3.55 3.47
C VAL A 34 -14.64 4.98 3.54
N PRO A 35 -15.38 5.37 4.60
CA PRO A 35 -15.88 6.73 4.75
C PRO A 35 -14.72 7.75 4.78
N ALA A 36 -14.89 8.88 4.10
CA ALA A 36 -13.88 9.93 4.07
C ALA A 36 -13.51 10.43 5.48
N GLU A 37 -14.49 10.50 6.39
CA GLU A 37 -14.28 10.86 7.79
C GLU A 37 -13.38 9.86 8.53
N LEU A 38 -13.51 8.57 8.24
CA LEU A 38 -12.64 7.55 8.82
C LEU A 38 -11.20 7.72 8.33
N VAL A 39 -11.00 7.98 7.03
CA VAL A 39 -9.67 8.26 6.47
C VAL A 39 -9.07 9.52 7.10
N TYR A 40 -9.87 10.58 7.26
CA TYR A 40 -9.44 11.82 7.88
C TYR A 40 -8.98 11.59 9.33
N ARG A 41 -9.77 10.88 10.13
CA ARG A 41 -9.43 10.55 11.52
C ARG A 41 -8.15 9.70 11.60
N ILE A 42 -8.03 8.67 10.76
CA ILE A 42 -6.81 7.84 10.71
C ILE A 42 -5.60 8.72 10.40
N ARG A 43 -5.67 9.54 9.33
CA ARG A 43 -4.57 10.44 8.95
C ARG A 43 -4.25 11.46 10.03
N SER A 44 -5.26 12.00 10.73
CA SER A 44 -5.04 12.91 11.85
C SER A 44 -4.33 12.23 13.02
N LEU A 45 -4.55 10.92 13.22
CA LEU A 45 -3.92 10.14 14.29
C LEU A 45 -2.49 9.72 13.94
N VAL A 46 -2.23 9.32 12.68
CA VAL A 46 -0.94 8.72 12.28
C VAL A 46 -0.09 9.58 11.35
N GLY A 47 -0.60 10.72 10.88
CA GLY A 47 0.03 11.51 9.81
C GLY A 47 1.37 12.16 10.17
N GLY A 48 1.73 12.22 11.45
CA GLY A 48 3.05 12.66 11.92
C GLY A 48 4.00 11.51 12.24
N VAL A 49 3.61 10.26 11.98
CA VAL A 49 4.44 9.07 12.23
C VAL A 49 5.18 8.73 10.95
N GLU A 50 6.51 8.89 10.98
CA GLU A 50 7.37 8.37 9.91
C GLU A 50 7.49 6.85 10.06
N VAL A 51 7.14 6.14 8.99
CA VAL A 51 7.28 4.68 8.93
C VAL A 51 8.32 4.39 7.86
N ASP A 52 9.44 3.81 8.27
CA ASP A 52 10.43 3.27 7.35
C ASP A 52 9.95 1.90 6.85
N LEU A 53 9.51 1.86 5.59
CA LEU A 53 9.04 0.64 4.93
C LEU A 53 10.18 -0.17 4.28
N ASP A 54 11.39 0.41 4.24
CA ASP A 54 12.60 -0.28 3.76
C ASP A 54 13.31 -1.00 4.91
N GLN A 55 13.01 -0.65 6.16
CA GLN A 55 13.49 -1.36 7.33
C GLN A 55 12.89 -2.78 7.37
N GLN A 56 13.77 -3.77 7.48
CA GLN A 56 13.35 -5.17 7.64
C GLN A 56 12.54 -5.33 8.94
N LEU A 57 11.38 -5.97 8.83
CA LEU A 57 10.53 -6.26 9.99
C LEU A 57 11.32 -7.05 11.04
N PRO A 58 11.13 -6.76 12.34
CA PRO A 58 11.69 -7.60 13.38
C PRO A 58 11.17 -9.03 13.24
N PRO A 59 11.93 -10.03 13.70
CA PRO A 59 11.46 -11.40 13.72
C PRO A 59 10.16 -11.48 14.52
N GLU A 60 9.20 -12.29 14.06
CA GLU A 60 7.91 -12.41 14.72
C GLU A 60 8.12 -12.89 16.16
N THR A 61 7.83 -12.02 17.14
CA THR A 61 7.77 -12.44 18.54
C THR A 61 6.45 -13.15 18.73
N ASN A 62 6.50 -14.48 18.83
CA ASN A 62 5.39 -15.25 19.36
C ASN A 62 5.27 -14.93 20.84
N ASP A 63 4.73 -13.76 21.17
CA ASP A 63 4.35 -13.39 22.54
C ASP A 63 3.09 -14.20 22.90
N ALA A 64 3.29 -15.51 23.09
CA ALA A 64 2.41 -16.31 23.91
C ALA A 64 2.42 -15.67 25.29
N GLY A 65 1.33 -14.98 25.63
CA GLY A 65 1.17 -14.27 26.88
C GLY A 65 1.50 -15.18 28.07
N ALA A 66 2.65 -14.94 28.68
CA ALA A 66 2.93 -15.40 30.03
C ALA A 66 2.18 -14.47 30.99
N ARG A 67 0.98 -14.90 31.40
CA ARG A 67 0.36 -14.50 32.65
C ARG A 67 -0.12 -15.74 33.38
#